data_AF-A0A957GCX2-F1
#
_entry.id   AF-A0A957GCX2-F1
#
_cell.length_a   1.000
_cell.length_b   1.000
_cell.length_c   1.000
_cell.angle_alpha   90.00
_cell.angle_beta   90.00
_cell.angle_gamma   90.00
#
_symmetry.space_group_name_H-M   'P 1'
#
loop_
_entity.id
_entity.type
_entity.pdbx_description
1 polymer ?
#
loop_
_entity_poly.entity_id
_entity_poly.type
_entity_poly.pdbx_seq_one_letter_code
_entity_poly.pdbx_strand_id
1 'polypeptide(L)' 'MTIQFSGQFHKTHVPFLGQPQLLYTLLEARPGAAVSQGRLPLNVSLVLDKSGSMYGDEMAQLQAAVHWIIDQLQP' A
#
# COMPACT_ATOMS: atom_id res chain seq x y z
N MET A 1 -5.41 1.47 -15.85
CA MET A 1 -5.32 0.68 -14.60
C MET A 1 -6.73 0.38 -14.14
N THR A 2 -7.16 -0.88 -14.22
CA THR A 2 -8.47 -1.30 -13.72
C THR A 2 -8.28 -1.91 -12.34
N ILE A 3 -9.11 -1.51 -11.37
CA ILE A 3 -9.16 -2.16 -10.05
C ILE A 3 -10.37 -3.08 -10.06
N GLN A 4 -10.16 -4.35 -9.73
CA GLN A 4 -11.23 -5.30 -9.50
C GLN A 4 -11.62 -5.27 -8.02
N PHE A 5 -12.91 -5.09 -7.76
CA PHE A 5 -13.47 -5.15 -6.41
C PHE A 5 -14.22 -6.48 -6.22
N SER A 6 -14.06 -7.11 -5.07
CA SER A 6 -14.87 -8.26 -4.64
C SER A 6 -15.36 -8.07 -3.21
N GLY A 7 -16.55 -8.60 -2.93
CA GLY A 7 -17.17 -8.54 -1.61
C GLY A 7 -17.67 -9.91 -1.19
N GLN A 8 -17.43 -10.30 0.07
CA GLN A 8 -17.95 -11.53 0.65
C GLN A 8 -18.63 -11.22 1.98
N PHE A 9 -19.92 -11.53 2.08
CA PHE A 9 -20.64 -11.48 3.35
C PHE A 9 -20.44 -12.78 4.11
N HIS A 10 -20.32 -12.70 5.43
CA HIS A 10 -20.25 -13.91 6.26
C HIS A 10 -21.55 -14.74 6.26
N LYS A 11 -22.65 -14.13 5.83
CA LYS A 11 -23.98 -14.74 5.69
C LYS A 11 -24.62 -14.33 4.37
N THR A 12 -25.26 -15.28 3.70
CA THR A 12 -26.02 -15.06 2.45
C THR A 12 -27.47 -14.65 2.68
N HIS A 13 -27.99 -14.86 3.91
CA HIS A 13 -29.31 -14.40 4.33
C HIS A 13 -29.25 -13.93 5.79
N VAL A 14 -30.11 -12.96 6.13
CA VAL A 14 -30.29 -12.46 7.50
C VAL A 14 -31.78 -12.57 7.84
N PRO A 15 -32.20 -13.53 8.68
CA PRO A 15 -33.60 -13.67 9.04
C PRO A 15 -34.02 -12.53 9.98
N PHE A 16 -35.29 -12.12 9.96
CA PHE A 16 -35.78 -11.13 10.91
C PHE A 16 -35.94 -11.76 12.30
N LEU A 17 -35.20 -11.28 13.30
CA LEU A 17 -35.19 -11.83 14.66
C LEU A 17 -35.67 -10.83 15.74
N GLY A 18 -36.21 -9.66 15.35
CA GLY A 18 -36.64 -8.62 16.29
C GLY A 18 -35.51 -8.01 17.15
N GLN A 19 -34.27 -8.39 16.88
CA GLN A 19 -33.06 -7.96 17.60
C GLN A 19 -31.96 -7.59 16.60
N PRO A 20 -31.04 -6.68 16.96
CA PRO A 20 -29.89 -6.34 16.13
C PRO A 20 -29.05 -7.58 15.80
N GLN A 21 -28.57 -7.65 14.55
CA GLN A 21 -27.71 -8.72 14.08
C GLN A 21 -26.43 -8.16 13.48
N LEU A 22 -25.30 -8.78 13.80
CA LEU A 22 -24.00 -8.37 13.32
C LEU A 22 -23.72 -8.98 11.94
N LEU A 23 -23.42 -8.12 10.97
CA LEU A 23 -23.05 -8.50 9.61
C LEU A 23 -21.61 -8.06 9.32
N TYR A 24 -20.74 -9.03 9.06
CA TYR A 24 -19.41 -8.80 8.55
C TYR A 24 -19.38 -8.93 7.02
N THR A 25 -18.62 -8.05 6.39
CA THR A 25 -18.29 -8.15 4.97
C THR A 25 -16.79 -8.00 4.80
N LEU A 26 -16.22 -8.84 3.94
CA LEU A 26 -14.85 -8.71 3.46
C LEU A 26 -14.91 -8.02 2.11
N LEU A 27 -14.33 -6.83 2.02
CA LEU A 27 -14.15 -6.11 0.77
C LEU A 27 -12.69 -6.21 0.34
N GLU A 28 -12.45 -6.65 -0.88
CA GLU A 28 -11.12 -6.75 -1.46
C GLU A 28 -11.04 -5.87 -2.71
N ALA A 29 -9.93 -5.18 -2.86
CA ALA A 29 -9.56 -4.45 -4.05
C ALA A 29 -8.27 -5.06 -4.60
N ARG A 30 -8.30 -5.59 -5.82
CA ARG A 30 -7.16 -6.22 -6.48
C ARG A 30 -6.86 -5.50 -7.79
N PRO A 31 -5.58 -5.38 -8.20
CA PRO A 31 -5.25 -4.93 -9.54
C PRO A 31 -5.89 -5.87 -10.59
N GLY A 32 -6.54 -5.32 -11.61
CA GLY A 32 -7.10 -6.09 -12.72
C GLY A 32 -6.00 -6.69 -13.61
N ALA A 33 -6.32 -7.79 -14.32
CA ALA A 33 -5.37 -8.57 -15.13
C ALA A 33 -4.60 -7.76 -16.19
N ALA A 34 -5.12 -6.61 -16.61
CA ALA A 34 -4.42 -5.64 -17.44
C ALA A 34 -3.53 -4.71 -16.59
N VAL A 35 -2.49 -5.26 -15.96
CA VAL A 35 -1.30 -4.48 -15.62
C VAL A 35 -0.33 -4.62 -16.80
N SER A 36 -0.74 -4.11 -17.96
CA SER A 36 0.15 -3.99 -19.11
C SER A 36 1.15 -2.86 -18.81
N GLN A 37 2.28 -3.28 -18.26
CA GLN A 37 3.62 -2.72 -18.42
C GLN A 37 3.73 -1.20 -18.31
N GLY A 38 3.86 -0.75 -17.07
CA GLY A 38 4.30 0.60 -16.74
C GLY A 38 4.21 0.80 -15.24
N ARG A 39 5.33 1.15 -14.62
CA ARG A 39 5.32 1.63 -13.24
C ARG A 39 4.39 2.84 -13.20
N LEU A 40 3.39 2.82 -12.32
CA LEU A 40 2.52 4.00 -12.15
C LEU A 40 3.40 5.20 -11.77
N PRO A 41 3.12 6.41 -12.28
CA PRO A 41 3.83 7.59 -11.85
C PRO A 41 3.52 7.83 -10.36
N LEU A 42 4.44 7.40 -9.51
CA LEU A 42 4.37 7.54 -8.05
C LEU A 42 5.20 8.75 -7.65
N ASN A 43 4.56 9.73 -7.03
CA ASN A 43 5.26 10.82 -6.38
C ASN A 43 5.71 10.36 -4.99
N VAL A 44 7.02 10.13 -4.84
CA VAL A 44 7.61 9.72 -3.56
C VAL A 44 8.40 10.91 -3.00
N SER A 45 8.24 11.19 -1.71
CA SER A 45 9.06 12.16 -0.98
C SER A 45 9.81 11.44 0.13
N LEU A 46 11.12 11.65 0.19
CA LEU A 46 11.99 11.10 1.23
C LEU A 46 12.32 12.21 2.22
N VAL A 47 11.87 12.07 3.46
CA VAL A 47 12.19 12.99 4.55
C VAL A 47 13.29 12.36 5.39
N LEU A 48 14.46 13.00 5.40
CA LEU A 48 15.67 12.47 6.02
C LEU A 48 15.94 13.18 7.35
N ASP A 49 16.14 12.40 8.41
CA ASP A 49 16.59 12.95 9.69
C ASP A 49 18.06 13.39 9.62
N LYS A 50 18.36 14.58 10.13
CA LYS A 50 19.71 15.18 10.21
C LYS A 50 20.08 15.56 11.65
N SER A 51 19.48 14.88 12.62
CA SER A 51 19.79 15.05 14.04
C SER A 51 21.22 14.64 14.40
N GLY A 52 21.67 15.03 15.61
CA GLY A 52 23.02 14.77 16.13
C GLY A 52 23.45 13.31 16.12
N SER A 53 22.51 12.37 16.29
CA SER A 53 22.76 10.93 16.30
C SER A 53 22.98 10.34 14.91
N MET A 54 22.67 11.10 13.85
CA MET A 54 22.86 10.65 12.48
C MET A 54 24.28 10.95 11.97
N TYR A 55 25.09 11.73 12.70
CA TYR A 55 26.46 12.05 12.28
C TYR A 55 27.38 10.85 12.45
N GLY A 56 27.99 10.42 11.35
CA GLY A 56 28.88 9.26 11.32
C GLY A 56 28.50 8.31 10.19
N ASP A 57 28.64 7.02 10.47
CA ASP A 57 28.38 5.96 9.50
C ASP A 57 26.89 5.88 9.11
N GLU A 58 25.99 6.30 9.99
CA GLU A 58 24.54 6.33 9.77
C GLU A 58 24.15 7.28 8.63
N MET A 59 24.76 8.46 8.54
CA MET A 59 24.52 9.40 7.43
C MET A 59 25.07 8.86 6.10
N ALA A 60 26.18 8.15 6.12
CA ALA A 60 26.75 7.52 4.92
C ALA A 60 25.85 6.37 4.43
N GLN A 61 25.36 5.53 5.34
CA GLN A 61 24.40 4.47 5.04
C GLN A 61 23.07 5.02 4.54
N LEU A 62 22.57 6.10 5.14
CA LEU A 62 21.34 6.77 4.70
C LEU A 62 21.48 7.28 3.26
N GLN A 63 22.60 7.93 2.93
CA GLN A 63 22.87 8.38 1.56
C GLN A 63 22.90 7.21 0.57
N ALA A 64 23.62 6.13 0.91
CA ALA A 64 23.68 4.94 0.06
C ALA A 64 22.29 4.33 -0.18
N ALA A 65 21.47 4.23 0.86
CA ALA A 65 20.10 3.72 0.76
C ALA A 65 19.21 4.64 -0.10
N VAL A 66 19.33 5.96 0.04
CA VAL A 66 18.58 6.93 -0.78
C VAL A 66 18.97 6.82 -2.26
N HIS A 67 20.27 6.72 -2.56
CA HIS A 67 20.74 6.50 -3.92
C HIS A 67 20.17 5.20 -4.51
N TRP A 68 20.22 4.11 -3.75
CA TRP A 68 19.64 2.84 -4.16
C TRP A 68 18.14 2.94 -4.45
N ILE A 69 17.37 3.62 -3.57
CA ILE A 69 15.94 3.85 -3.79
C ILE A 69 15.74 4.59 -5.11
N ILE A 70 16.44 5.71 -5.34
CA ILE A 70 16.32 6.50 -6.57
C ILE A 70 16.62 5.64 -7.81
N ASP A 71 17.62 4.76 -7.76
CA ASP A 71 17.93 3.85 -8.86
C ASP A 71 16.81 2.83 -9.13
N GLN A 72 16.12 2.35 -8.09
CA GLN A 72 14.93 1.49 -8.25
C GLN A 72 13.71 2.26 -8.78
N LEU A 73 13.73 3.59 -8.74
CA LEU A 73 12.67 4.44 -9.27
C LEU A 73 12.85 4.79 -10.75
N GLN A 74 13.94 4.35 -11.40
CA GLN A 74 14.19 4.58 -12.83
C GLN A 74 13.02 4.06 -13.71
N PRO A 75 12.73 4.72 -14.87
CA PRO A 75 11.55 4.44 -15.70
C PRO A 75 11.44 3.01 -16.24
#